data_AF-A0A3D0ZPZ4-F1
#
_entry.id   AF-A0A3D0ZPZ4-F1
#
_cell.length_a   1.000
_cell.length_b   1.000
_cell.length_c   1.000
_cell.angle_alpha   90.00
_cell.angle_beta   90.00
_cell.angle_gamma   90.00
#
_symmetry.space_group_name_H-M   'P 1'
#
loop_
_entity.id
_entity.type
_entity.pdbx_description
1 polymer ?
#
loop_
_entity_poly.entity_id
_entity_poly.type
_entity_poly.pdbx_seq_one_letter_code
_entity_poly.pdbx_strand_id
1 'polypeptide(L)'
;MAIFTDPIREHADFGPGDAEWLHLLVGDWQMVADLAFADLALWFPHPDHGYVALAHVRPSTTHTVFHGDFVGEPIRQDLQPLVDKAWSSRAIERSSETNWSTDMALRVEAVPMVRNGRTLAVVTTHMDLSSSRMPSRLELTYRQCAYDLL
;
A
#
# COMPACT_ATOMS: atom_id res chain seq x y z
N MET A 1 -8.46 -9.99 1.94
CA MET A 1 -7.99 -11.37 1.65
C MET A 1 -6.53 -11.26 1.23
N ALA A 2 -5.68 -12.24 1.57
CA ALA A 2 -4.28 -12.22 1.19
C ALA A 2 -3.96 -13.49 0.39
N ILE A 3 -3.31 -13.34 -0.76
CA ILE A 3 -2.86 -14.45 -1.60
C ILE A 3 -1.35 -14.46 -1.54
N PHE A 4 -0.80 -15.33 -0.69
CA PHE A 4 0.64 -15.51 -0.59
C PHE A 4 1.13 -16.83 -1.20
N THR A 5 0.23 -17.70 -1.61
CA THR A 5 0.57 -19.13 -1.72
C THR A 5 1.03 -19.59 -3.10
N ASP A 6 0.71 -18.89 -4.20
CA ASP A 6 1.10 -19.34 -5.56
C ASP A 6 1.89 -18.29 -6.40
N PRO A 7 1.46 -17.02 -6.55
CA PRO A 7 2.14 -16.06 -7.46
C PRO A 7 3.54 -15.64 -6.99
N ILE A 8 3.78 -15.70 -5.68
CA ILE A 8 5.00 -15.25 -5.04
C ILE A 8 6.12 -16.27 -5.17
N ARG A 9 5.82 -17.56 -5.06
CA ARG A 9 6.86 -18.60 -4.91
C ARG A 9 7.67 -18.81 -6.19
N GLU A 10 7.09 -18.54 -7.35
CA GLU A 10 7.73 -18.75 -8.65
C GLU A 10 8.55 -17.55 -9.13
N HIS A 11 8.28 -16.36 -8.59
CA HIS A 11 8.85 -15.10 -9.11
C HIS A 11 9.53 -14.22 -8.04
N ALA A 12 9.46 -14.59 -6.76
CA ALA A 12 10.12 -13.85 -5.69
C ALA A 12 11.56 -14.29 -5.47
N ASP A 13 12.51 -13.35 -5.54
CA ASP A 13 13.85 -13.50 -4.94
C ASP A 13 13.77 -13.36 -3.41
N PHE A 14 12.96 -14.22 -2.77
CA PHE A 14 12.81 -14.25 -1.33
C PHE A 14 13.93 -15.05 -0.67
N GLY A 15 14.59 -14.39 0.27
CA GLY A 15 15.46 -15.05 1.23
C GLY A 15 14.67 -15.76 2.34
N PRO A 16 15.38 -16.50 3.20
CA PRO A 16 14.76 -17.17 4.34
C PRO A 16 13.94 -16.22 5.22
N GLY A 17 12.64 -16.52 5.36
CA GLY A 17 11.71 -15.79 6.23
C GLY A 17 11.16 -14.48 5.66
N ASP A 18 11.44 -14.12 4.40
CA ASP A 18 10.90 -12.89 3.77
C ASP A 18 9.38 -12.96 3.60
N ALA A 19 8.89 -14.10 3.12
CA ALA A 19 7.44 -14.34 3.02
C ALA A 19 6.75 -14.26 4.39
N GLU A 20 7.32 -14.89 5.42
CA GLU A 20 6.77 -14.86 6.78
C GLU A 20 6.69 -13.43 7.34
N TRP A 21 7.70 -12.61 7.06
CA TRP A 21 7.72 -11.23 7.51
C TRP A 21 6.61 -10.39 6.86
N LEU A 22 6.36 -10.57 5.55
CA LEU A 22 5.22 -9.93 4.88
C LEU A 22 3.87 -10.49 5.34
N HIS A 23 3.81 -11.78 5.70
CA HIS A 23 2.63 -12.37 6.30
C HIS A 23 2.28 -11.74 7.66
N LEU A 24 3.29 -11.51 8.51
CA LEU A 24 3.10 -10.84 9.80
C LEU A 24 2.58 -9.41 9.61
N LEU A 25 3.11 -8.67 8.62
CA LEU A 25 2.60 -7.35 8.26
C LEU A 25 1.10 -7.43 7.92
N VAL A 26 0.72 -8.30 6.98
CA VAL A 26 -0.67 -8.42 6.52
C VAL A 26 -1.62 -8.99 7.59
N GLY A 27 -1.09 -9.74 8.56
CA GLY A 27 -1.87 -10.30 9.66
C GLY A 27 -2.54 -9.23 10.52
N ASP A 28 -1.82 -8.14 10.82
CA ASP A 28 -2.24 -7.13 11.82
C ASP A 28 -2.35 -5.69 11.27
N TRP A 29 -2.14 -5.47 9.97
CA TRP A 29 -2.18 -4.13 9.36
C TRP A 29 -3.57 -3.45 9.34
N GLN A 30 -4.63 -4.10 9.82
CA GLN A 30 -5.94 -3.44 10.00
C GLN A 30 -5.81 -2.22 10.91
N MET A 31 -5.03 -2.33 11.99
CA MET A 31 -4.76 -1.21 12.89
C MET A 31 -4.06 -0.05 12.16
N VAL A 32 -3.13 -0.36 11.25
CA VAL A 32 -2.43 0.65 10.45
C VAL A 32 -3.40 1.35 9.51
N ALA A 33 -4.26 0.61 8.82
CA ALA A 33 -5.29 1.18 7.94
C ALA A 33 -6.24 2.12 8.71
N ASP A 34 -6.68 1.70 9.89
CA ASP A 34 -7.59 2.47 10.75
C ASP A 34 -6.96 3.77 11.27
N LEU A 35 -5.68 3.71 11.67
CA LEU A 35 -4.91 4.88 12.11
C LEU A 35 -4.56 5.83 10.95
N ALA A 36 -4.30 5.28 9.76
CA ALA A 36 -4.03 6.05 8.56
C ALA A 36 -5.30 6.71 7.99
N PHE A 37 -6.48 6.17 8.29
CA PHE A 37 -7.73 6.49 7.59
C PHE A 37 -7.60 6.26 6.07
N ALA A 38 -6.97 5.15 5.70
CA ALA A 38 -6.60 4.87 4.31
C ALA A 38 -6.73 3.39 3.98
N ASP A 39 -7.10 3.09 2.74
CA ASP A 39 -6.96 1.74 2.21
C ASP A 39 -5.49 1.43 1.97
N LEU A 40 -5.07 0.20 2.29
CA LEU A 40 -3.69 -0.26 2.09
C LEU A 40 -3.67 -1.43 1.12
N ALA A 41 -2.75 -1.40 0.16
CA ALA A 41 -2.52 -2.49 -0.76
C ALA A 41 -1.04 -2.89 -0.78
N LEU A 42 -0.77 -4.18 -0.68
CA LEU A 42 0.58 -4.75 -0.78
C LEU A 42 0.85 -5.18 -2.22
N TRP A 43 1.88 -4.61 -2.83
CA TRP A 43 2.30 -4.88 -4.20
C TRP A 43 3.59 -5.68 -4.24
N PHE A 44 3.64 -6.63 -5.16
CA PHE A 44 4.81 -7.47 -5.38
C PHE A 44 5.21 -7.48 -6.86
N PRO A 45 6.50 -7.44 -7.20
CA PRO A 45 6.94 -7.47 -8.59
C PRO A 45 6.43 -8.71 -9.33
N HIS A 46 5.95 -8.49 -10.55
CA HIS A 46 5.50 -9.55 -11.44
C HIS A 46 6.16 -9.37 -12.81
N PRO A 47 6.76 -10.41 -13.41
CA PRO A 47 7.54 -10.30 -14.65
C PRO A 47 6.73 -9.70 -15.81
N ASP A 48 5.45 -10.07 -15.93
CA ASP A 48 4.61 -9.67 -17.07
C ASP A 48 3.75 -8.42 -16.80
N HIS A 49 3.56 -8.04 -15.54
CA HIS A 49 2.54 -7.06 -15.13
C HIS A 49 3.11 -5.88 -14.34
N GLY A 50 4.44 -5.81 -14.17
CA GLY A 50 5.10 -4.85 -13.30
C GLY A 50 4.91 -5.26 -11.84
N TYR A 51 3.69 -5.12 -11.32
CA TYR A 51 3.33 -5.57 -9.96
C TYR A 51 1.95 -6.21 -9.93
N VAL A 52 1.74 -7.08 -8.94
CA VAL A 52 0.45 -7.69 -8.60
C VAL A 52 0.09 -7.38 -7.15
N ALA A 53 -1.19 -7.15 -6.87
CA ALA A 53 -1.65 -6.96 -5.50
C ALA A 53 -1.71 -8.31 -4.76
N LEU A 54 -0.95 -8.44 -3.67
CA LEU A 54 -0.94 -9.65 -2.83
C LEU A 54 -1.98 -9.61 -1.73
N ALA A 55 -2.28 -8.42 -1.22
CA ALA A 55 -3.20 -8.22 -0.14
C ALA A 55 -3.76 -6.81 -0.18
N HIS A 56 -4.95 -6.65 0.37
CA HIS A 56 -5.63 -5.38 0.50
C HIS A 56 -6.42 -5.34 1.82
N VAL A 57 -6.40 -4.19 2.48
CA VAL A 57 -7.19 -3.92 3.68
C VAL A 57 -7.86 -2.56 3.56
N ARG A 58 -9.12 -2.51 4.01
CA ARG A 58 -9.93 -1.30 4.05
C ARG A 58 -9.98 -0.78 5.49
N PRO A 59 -9.92 0.54 5.71
CA PRO A 59 -10.07 1.10 7.04
C PRO A 59 -11.52 0.89 7.52
N SER A 60 -11.69 0.62 8.82
CA SER A 60 -12.98 0.59 9.50
C SER A 60 -13.44 1.97 9.97
N THR A 61 -12.56 2.97 9.89
CA THR A 61 -12.71 4.33 10.42
C THR A 61 -13.14 5.36 9.39
N THR A 62 -13.20 5.01 8.09
CA THR A 62 -13.63 5.89 6.99
C THR A 62 -14.19 5.07 5.83
N HIS A 63 -14.75 5.75 4.82
CA HIS A 63 -15.14 5.12 3.57
C HIS A 63 -13.91 4.66 2.77
N THR A 64 -14.00 3.46 2.20
CA THR A 64 -13.01 2.94 1.26
C THR A 64 -13.07 3.66 -0.08
N VAL A 65 -11.92 3.84 -0.73
CA VAL A 65 -11.84 4.28 -2.13
C VAL A 65 -11.95 3.10 -3.12
N PHE A 66 -11.88 1.86 -2.63
CA PHE A 66 -11.92 0.64 -3.42
C PHE A 66 -13.21 -0.16 -3.21
N HIS A 67 -14.08 -0.09 -4.22
CA HIS A 67 -15.37 -0.76 -4.23
C HIS A 67 -15.28 -2.24 -4.67
N GLY A 68 -14.20 -2.60 -5.38
CA GLY A 68 -13.89 -3.99 -5.78
C GLY A 68 -12.82 -4.62 -4.91
N ASP A 69 -12.77 -5.95 -4.89
CA ASP A 69 -11.55 -6.67 -4.50
C ASP A 69 -10.63 -6.71 -5.73
N PHE A 70 -9.35 -6.41 -5.52
CA PHE A 70 -8.34 -6.39 -6.59
C PHE A 70 -7.10 -7.19 -6.20
N VAL A 71 -7.18 -8.03 -5.17
CA VAL A 71 -6.10 -8.96 -4.84
C VAL A 71 -5.94 -9.95 -6.00
N GLY A 72 -4.71 -10.09 -6.50
CA GLY A 72 -4.37 -10.85 -7.70
C GLY A 72 -4.39 -10.02 -9.00
N GLU A 73 -4.89 -8.79 -8.96
CA GLU A 73 -4.94 -7.92 -10.14
C GLU A 73 -3.61 -7.19 -10.36
N PRO A 74 -3.26 -6.88 -11.62
CA PRO A 74 -2.09 -6.10 -11.95
C PRO A 74 -2.23 -4.65 -11.46
N ILE A 75 -1.09 -4.01 -11.18
CA ILE A 75 -1.08 -2.60 -10.82
C ILE A 75 -1.63 -1.74 -11.96
N ARG A 76 -2.37 -0.69 -11.58
CA ARG A 76 -2.79 0.31 -12.56
C ARG A 76 -1.59 1.09 -13.09
N GLN A 77 -1.61 1.38 -14.38
CA GLN A 77 -0.51 2.05 -15.08
C GLN A 77 -0.18 3.44 -14.50
N ASP A 78 -1.16 4.15 -13.94
CA ASP A 78 -0.96 5.45 -13.31
C ASP A 78 -0.26 5.38 -11.94
N LEU A 79 -0.35 4.25 -11.24
CA LEU A 79 0.30 4.04 -9.94
C LEU A 79 1.70 3.44 -10.08
N GLN A 80 1.97 2.73 -11.18
CA GLN A 80 3.23 2.02 -11.39
C GLN A 80 4.48 2.92 -11.25
N PRO A 81 4.55 4.14 -11.83
CA PRO A 81 5.73 5.00 -11.67
C PRO A 81 6.03 5.38 -10.22
N LEU A 82 4.99 5.55 -9.39
CA LEU A 82 5.14 5.86 -7.97
C LEU A 82 5.74 4.67 -7.21
N VAL A 83 5.21 3.47 -7.49
CA VAL A 83 5.69 2.22 -6.89
C VAL A 83 7.11 1.89 -7.34
N ASP A 84 7.44 2.08 -8.62
CA ASP A 84 8.81 1.91 -9.14
C ASP A 84 9.81 2.84 -8.48
N LYS A 85 9.39 4.09 -8.25
CA LYS A 85 10.24 5.07 -7.56
C LYS A 85 10.51 4.65 -6.12
N ALA A 86 9.48 4.26 -5.36
CA ALA A 86 9.64 3.77 -3.99
C ALA A 86 10.48 2.48 -3.93
N TRP A 87 10.26 1.57 -4.89
CA TRP A 87 11.00 0.31 -5.01
C TRP A 87 12.51 0.55 -5.16
N SER A 88 12.88 1.42 -6.11
CA SER A 88 14.27 1.72 -6.44
C SER A 88 14.96 2.63 -5.43
N SER A 89 14.26 3.65 -4.91
CA SER A 89 14.81 4.61 -3.94
C SER A 89 14.93 4.04 -2.53
N ARG A 90 14.13 3.02 -2.20
CA ARG A 90 13.99 2.47 -0.84
C ARG A 90 13.54 3.52 0.17
N ALA A 91 12.85 4.55 -0.31
CA ALA A 91 12.28 5.63 0.48
C ALA A 91 10.78 5.77 0.19
N ILE A 92 10.06 6.37 1.14
CA ILE A 92 8.63 6.65 0.97
C ILE A 92 8.47 7.72 -0.11
N GLU A 93 7.66 7.40 -1.12
CA GLU A 93 7.32 8.30 -2.20
C GLU A 93 5.85 8.70 -2.13
N ARG A 94 5.54 9.92 -2.54
CA ARG A 94 4.19 10.48 -2.51
C ARG A 94 3.79 10.91 -3.90
N SER A 95 2.54 10.68 -4.29
CA SER A 95 2.03 11.22 -5.54
C SER A 95 2.10 12.75 -5.47
N SER A 96 2.79 13.36 -6.45
CA SER A 96 2.89 14.82 -6.58
C SER A 96 1.56 15.44 -6.99
N GLU A 97 0.68 14.64 -7.56
CA GLU A 97 -0.62 15.04 -8.08
C GLU A 97 -1.69 14.23 -7.35
N THR A 98 -2.68 14.96 -6.82
CA THR A 98 -4.01 14.41 -6.59
C THR A 98 -4.44 13.83 -7.93
N ASN A 99 -4.69 12.53 -8.05
CA ASN A 99 -5.25 11.99 -9.30
C ASN A 99 -6.69 12.51 -9.39
N TRP A 100 -6.88 13.66 -10.06
CA TRP A 100 -8.18 14.23 -10.42
C TRP A 100 -8.81 13.33 -11.51
N SER A 101 -9.24 12.13 -11.14
CA SER A 101 -10.43 11.61 -11.80
C SER A 101 -11.56 12.55 -11.37
N THR A 102 -12.40 12.98 -12.31
CA THR A 102 -13.27 14.17 -12.23
C THR A 102 -14.19 14.27 -11.00
N ASP A 103 -14.29 13.24 -10.14
CA ASP A 103 -15.11 13.22 -8.93
C ASP A 103 -14.38 12.96 -7.59
N MET A 104 -13.08 12.62 -7.57
CA MET A 104 -12.42 12.23 -6.30
C MET A 104 -10.98 12.74 -6.17
N ALA A 105 -10.68 13.37 -5.04
CA ALA A 105 -9.33 13.81 -4.69
C ALA A 105 -8.63 12.70 -3.89
N LEU A 106 -7.71 11.95 -4.50
CA LEU A 106 -6.98 10.86 -3.85
C LEU A 106 -5.53 11.26 -3.57
N ARG A 107 -5.03 11.01 -2.36
CA ARG A 107 -3.60 11.00 -2.06
C ARG A 107 -3.10 9.57 -1.97
N VAL A 108 -2.04 9.27 -2.71
CA VAL A 108 -1.38 7.97 -2.68
C VAL A 108 0.06 8.12 -2.19
N GLU A 109 0.45 7.34 -1.20
CA GLU A 109 1.85 7.19 -0.79
C GLU A 109 2.30 5.76 -1.02
N ALA A 110 3.54 5.57 -1.45
CA ALA A 110 4.17 4.27 -1.65
C ALA A 110 5.29 4.08 -0.63
N VAL A 111 5.14 3.08 0.23
CA VAL A 111 6.05 2.73 1.32
C VAL A 111 6.77 1.42 0.96
N PRO A 112 8.09 1.44 0.73
CA PRO A 112 8.83 0.23 0.41
C PRO A 112 9.08 -0.61 1.67
N MET A 113 8.76 -1.90 1.59
CA MET A 113 9.06 -2.87 2.64
C MET A 113 10.49 -3.37 2.46
N VAL A 114 11.42 -2.71 3.16
CA VAL A 114 12.87 -2.94 3.00
C VAL A 114 13.38 -3.87 4.10
N ARG A 115 14.01 -4.98 3.70
CA ARG A 115 14.69 -5.90 4.62
C ARG A 115 16.04 -6.30 4.04
N ASN A 116 17.07 -6.41 4.88
CA ASN A 116 18.44 -6.76 4.44
C ASN A 116 18.95 -5.89 3.27
N GLY A 117 18.56 -4.61 3.23
CA GLY A 117 18.96 -3.68 2.19
C GLY A 117 18.31 -3.90 0.82
N ARG A 118 17.27 -4.73 0.71
CA ARG A 118 16.48 -4.95 -0.51
C ARG A 118 15.00 -4.62 -0.25
N THR A 119 14.33 -4.04 -1.26
CA THR A 119 12.88 -3.89 -1.24
C THR A 119 12.26 -5.25 -1.56
N LEU A 120 11.34 -5.71 -0.72
CA LEU A 120 10.64 -6.98 -0.89
C LEU A 120 9.25 -6.79 -1.49
N ALA A 121 8.58 -5.72 -1.10
CA ALA A 121 7.24 -5.35 -1.53
C ALA A 121 7.05 -3.84 -1.36
N VAL A 122 5.96 -3.30 -1.87
CA VAL A 122 5.58 -1.90 -1.63
C VAL A 122 4.15 -1.85 -1.13
N VAL A 123 3.91 -1.17 -0.02
CA VAL A 123 2.58 -0.84 0.45
C VAL A 123 2.18 0.50 -0.14
N THR A 124 1.04 0.57 -0.84
CA THR A 124 0.44 1.86 -1.18
C THR A 124 -0.65 2.20 -0.19
N THR A 125 -0.64 3.43 0.35
CA THR A 125 -1.71 4.01 1.17
C THR A 125 -2.60 4.89 0.29
N HIS A 126 -3.91 4.73 0.36
CA HIS A 126 -4.87 5.48 -0.47
C HIS A 126 -5.85 6.23 0.43
N MET A 127 -5.72 7.55 0.45
CA MET A 127 -6.53 8.44 1.31
C MET A 127 -7.45 9.31 0.47
N ASP A 128 -8.75 9.26 0.77
CA ASP A 128 -9.71 10.19 0.21
C ASP A 128 -9.57 11.59 0.84
N LEU A 129 -9.33 12.58 0.00
CA LEU A 129 -9.25 14.00 0.33
C LEU A 129 -10.50 14.77 -0.11
N SER A 130 -11.54 14.11 -0.63
CA SER A 130 -12.80 14.74 -1.04
C SER A 130 -13.53 15.41 0.13
N SER A 131 -13.27 14.95 1.36
CA SER A 131 -13.77 15.57 2.58
C SER A 131 -13.14 16.97 2.76
N SER A 132 -13.94 18.02 2.63
CA SER A 132 -13.56 19.42 2.87
C SER A 132 -13.27 19.75 4.35
N ARG A 133 -13.09 18.75 5.22
CA ARG A 133 -12.88 18.93 6.66
C ARG A 133 -11.39 19.02 6.99
N MET A 134 -11.02 20.03 7.77
CA MET A 134 -9.69 20.10 8.39
C MET A 134 -9.49 18.92 9.35
N PRO A 135 -8.35 18.20 9.28
CA PRO A 135 -8.04 17.14 10.23
C PRO A 135 -7.93 17.68 11.65
N SER A 136 -8.50 16.96 12.60
CA SER A 136 -8.34 17.20 14.03
C SER A 136 -6.94 16.81 14.51
N ARG A 137 -6.53 17.32 15.68
CA ARG A 137 -5.24 16.96 16.29
C ARG A 137 -5.11 15.45 16.55
N LEU A 138 -6.20 14.79 16.95
CA LEU A 138 -6.20 13.34 17.17
C LEU A 138 -5.95 12.58 15.87
N GLU A 139 -6.59 12.98 14.77
CA GLU A 139 -6.39 12.36 13.45
C GLU A 139 -4.95 12.56 12.95
N LEU A 140 -4.35 13.74 13.18
CA LEU A 140 -2.94 13.96 12.86
C LEU A 140 -2.02 13.04 13.68
N THR A 141 -2.31 12.85 14.96
CA THR A 141 -1.55 11.91 15.81
C THR A 141 -1.69 10.47 15.31
N TYR A 142 -2.90 10.02 14.97
CA TYR A 142 -3.12 8.67 14.44
C TYR A 142 -2.40 8.43 13.11
N ARG A 143 -2.43 9.41 12.19
CA ARG A 143 -1.67 9.33 10.94
C ARG A 143 -0.17 9.25 11.17
N GLN A 144 0.36 9.99 12.16
CA GLN A 144 1.77 9.87 12.53
C GLN A 144 2.08 8.47 13.09
N CYS A 145 1.22 7.92 13.94
CA CYS A 145 1.40 6.55 14.43
C CYS A 145 1.39 5.52 13.29
N ALA A 146 0.50 5.67 12.30
CA ALA A 146 0.49 4.81 11.13
C ALA A 146 1.77 4.93 10.30
N TYR A 147 2.29 6.16 10.14
CA TYR A 147 3.57 6.40 9.48
C TYR A 147 4.74 5.75 10.22
N ASP A 148 4.76 5.78 11.55
CA ASP A 148 5.84 5.18 12.34
C ASP A 148 5.78 3.63 12.36
N LEU A 149 4.63 3.04 12.03
CA LEU A 149 4.42 1.60 11.93
C LEU A 149 4.75 1.02 10.54
N LEU A 150 4.95 1.88 9.53
CA LEU A 150 5.20 1.52 8.13
C LEU A 150 6.65 1.85 7.73
#